data_AF-A0A839A8Y0-F1
#
_entry.id   AF-A0A839A8Y0-F1
#
_cell.length_a   1.000
_cell.length_b   1.000
_cell.length_c   1.000
_cell.angle_alpha   90.00
_cell.angle_beta   90.00
_cell.angle_gamma   90.00
#
_symmetry.space_group_name_H-M   'P 1'
#
loop_
_entity.id
_entity.type
_entity.pdbx_description
1 polymer ?
#
loop_
_entity_poly.entity_id
_entity_poly.type
_entity_poly.pdbx_seq_one_letter_code
_entity_poly.pdbx_strand_id
1 'polypeptide(L)'
;EARQAVKTITMDMYSPYYDFLQRIFPKAKIIIDRFHLVQLLNRSLNQERIRIMKLIKTKQPRDYRKLKQLWKLILKNREELDFVNYRSHRLFDGLVTQKMMVNYMVSLEDRFERAYRMINDLKADIALHDYTRFKADLDETWKYVMPKRVRRCFQTLKKYLPSIENSLTYT
;
A
#
# COMPACT_ATOMS: atom_id res chain seq x y z
N GLU A 1 -12.44 -8.08 36.96
CA GLU A 1 -13.71 -8.14 36.21
C GLU A 1 -13.77 -7.17 35.03
N ALA A 2 -13.46 -5.88 35.20
CA ALA A 2 -13.56 -4.87 34.12
C ALA A 2 -12.80 -5.21 32.80
N ARG A 3 -11.63 -5.86 32.87
CA ARG A 3 -10.86 -6.25 31.67
C ARG A 3 -11.55 -7.29 30.79
N GLN A 4 -12.40 -8.14 31.37
CA GLN A 4 -13.14 -9.17 30.62
C GLN A 4 -14.35 -8.59 29.87
N ALA A 5 -14.76 -7.36 30.19
CA ALA A 5 -15.87 -6.66 29.56
C ALA A 5 -15.46 -5.86 28.32
N VAL A 6 -14.14 -5.68 28.08
CA VAL A 6 -13.63 -4.98 26.90
C VAL A 6 -13.95 -5.79 25.64
N LYS A 7 -14.68 -5.18 24.70
CA LYS A 7 -15.15 -5.83 23.47
C LYS A 7 -14.17 -5.65 22.31
N THR A 8 -13.61 -4.46 22.14
CA THR A 8 -12.73 -4.11 21.02
C THR A 8 -11.56 -3.25 21.49
N ILE A 9 -10.42 -3.38 20.82
CA ILE A 9 -9.23 -2.57 21.04
C ILE A 9 -8.66 -2.15 19.70
N THR A 10 -8.60 -0.85 19.43
CA THR A 10 -7.96 -0.29 18.24
C THR A 10 -6.49 0.02 18.52
N MET A 11 -5.57 -0.43 17.66
CA MET A 11 -4.14 -0.19 17.82
C MET A 11 -3.40 0.04 16.49
N ASP A 12 -2.18 0.56 16.58
CA ASP A 12 -1.21 0.52 15.48
C ASP A 12 -0.61 -0.90 15.31
N MET A 13 -0.01 -1.19 14.16
CA MET A 13 0.63 -2.48 13.82
C MET A 13 1.94 -2.78 14.58
N TYR A 14 2.19 -2.14 15.72
CA TYR A 14 3.37 -2.38 16.53
C TYR A 14 3.28 -3.73 17.25
N SER A 15 4.10 -4.70 16.79
CA SER A 15 4.01 -6.10 17.22
C SER A 15 4.03 -6.34 18.74
N PRO A 16 4.83 -5.61 19.54
CA PRO A 16 4.82 -5.80 21.00
C PRO A 16 3.47 -5.51 21.66
N TYR A 17 2.68 -4.57 21.14
CA TYR A 17 1.34 -4.31 21.68
C TYR A 17 0.36 -5.42 21.34
N TYR A 18 0.51 -6.06 20.18
CA TYR A 18 -0.35 -7.14 19.76
C TYR A 18 -0.34 -8.32 20.75
N ASP A 19 0.86 -8.83 21.04
CA ASP A 19 1.04 -9.99 21.93
C ASP A 19 0.65 -9.65 23.38
N PHE A 20 0.93 -8.42 23.81
CA PHE A 20 0.59 -7.91 25.13
C PHE A 20 -0.92 -7.77 25.32
N LEU A 21 -1.63 -7.18 24.35
CA LEU A 21 -3.06 -6.90 24.46
C LEU A 21 -3.90 -8.18 24.39
N GLN A 22 -3.48 -9.19 23.62
CA GLN A 22 -4.12 -10.51 23.68
C GLN A 22 -4.04 -11.16 25.06
N ARG A 23 -2.92 -11.00 25.77
CA ARG A 23 -2.75 -11.55 27.13
C ARG A 23 -3.62 -10.85 28.16
N ILE A 24 -3.78 -9.53 28.06
CA ILE A 24 -4.51 -8.73 29.05
C ILE A 24 -6.01 -8.69 28.78
N PHE A 25 -6.40 -8.72 27.50
CA PHE A 25 -7.79 -8.63 27.05
C PHE A 25 -8.12 -9.80 26.11
N PRO A 26 -8.14 -11.04 26.62
CA PRO A 26 -8.28 -12.24 25.79
C PRO A 26 -9.62 -12.33 25.04
N LYS A 27 -10.66 -11.63 25.53
CA LYS A 27 -11.98 -11.58 24.89
C LYS A 27 -12.15 -10.41 23.91
N ALA A 28 -11.24 -9.44 23.92
CA ALA A 28 -11.36 -8.26 23.08
C ALA A 28 -10.90 -8.55 21.65
N LYS A 29 -11.67 -8.07 20.67
CA LYS A 29 -11.28 -8.08 19.26
C LYS A 29 -10.27 -6.98 19.01
N ILE A 30 -9.09 -7.35 18.54
CA ILE A 30 -8.06 -6.41 18.12
C ILE A 30 -8.42 -5.88 16.73
N ILE A 31 -8.44 -4.56 16.61
CA ILE A 31 -8.66 -3.81 15.39
C ILE A 31 -7.37 -3.05 15.08
N ILE A 32 -6.91 -3.13 13.84
CA ILE A 32 -5.82 -2.29 13.34
C ILE A 32 -6.41 -1.05 12.69
N ASP A 33 -5.92 0.14 13.02
CA ASP A 33 -6.34 1.34 12.31
C ASP A 33 -5.99 1.23 10.80
N ARG A 34 -7.01 1.42 9.96
CA ARG A 34 -6.91 1.32 8.49
C ARG A 34 -5.93 2.33 7.91
N PHE A 35 -5.75 3.49 8.55
CA PHE A 35 -4.72 4.45 8.16
C PHE A 35 -3.33 3.82 8.20
N HIS A 36 -3.01 3.03 9.22
CA HIS A 36 -1.71 2.38 9.35
C HIS A 36 -1.50 1.29 8.29
N LEU A 37 -2.56 0.61 7.84
CA LEU A 37 -2.51 -0.33 6.71
C LEU A 37 -2.13 0.38 5.41
N VAL A 38 -2.85 1.45 5.07
CA VAL A 38 -2.58 2.28 3.88
C VAL A 38 -1.18 2.90 3.96
N GLN A 39 -0.76 3.35 5.14
CA GLN A 39 0.57 3.89 5.38
C GLN A 39 1.66 2.83 5.19
N LEU A 40 1.45 1.58 5.63
CA LEU A 40 2.40 0.48 5.39
C LEU A 40 2.55 0.19 3.89
N LEU A 41 1.43 0.08 3.18
CA LEU A 41 1.38 -0.14 1.73
C LEU A 41 2.13 0.98 0.97
N ASN A 42 1.80 2.24 1.24
CA ASN A 42 2.46 3.39 0.63
C ASN A 42 3.95 3.47 0.96
N ARG A 43 4.36 3.14 2.19
CA ARG A 43 5.78 3.08 2.58
C ARG A 43 6.53 2.03 1.76
N SER A 44 5.95 0.86 1.54
CA SER A 44 6.59 -0.21 0.77
C SER A 44 6.81 0.19 -0.69
N LEU A 45 5.80 0.80 -1.32
CA LEU A 45 5.85 1.30 -2.69
C LEU A 45 6.87 2.44 -2.85
N ASN A 46 6.86 3.39 -1.91
CA ASN A 46 7.81 4.51 -1.88
C ASN A 46 9.27 4.03 -1.78
N GLN A 47 9.53 3.00 -0.98
CA GLN A 47 10.88 2.43 -0.86
C GLN A 47 11.34 1.76 -2.15
N GLU A 48 10.41 1.10 -2.87
CA GLU A 48 10.72 0.49 -4.16
C GLU A 48 11.01 1.54 -5.24
N ARG A 49 10.21 2.62 -5.29
CA ARG A 49 10.47 3.79 -6.13
C ARG A 49 11.89 4.34 -5.88
N ILE A 50 12.30 4.48 -4.62
CA ILE A 50 13.65 4.97 -4.26
C ILE A 50 14.73 4.01 -4.76
N ARG A 51 14.51 2.69 -4.69
CA ARG A 51 15.46 1.69 -5.20
C ARG A 51 15.67 1.87 -6.71
N ILE A 52 14.58 1.99 -7.47
CA ILE A 52 14.61 2.20 -8.93
C ILE A 52 15.31 3.51 -9.26
N MET A 53 14.96 4.60 -8.55
CA MET A 53 15.64 5.88 -8.70
C MET A 53 17.16 5.76 -8.53
N LYS A 54 17.64 5.02 -7.53
CA LYS A 54 19.09 4.83 -7.33
C LYS A 54 19.72 4.03 -8.47
N LEU A 55 19.03 3.02 -8.99
CA LEU A 55 19.50 2.19 -10.09
C LEU A 55 19.65 2.98 -11.40
N ILE A 56 18.68 3.84 -11.72
CA ILE A 56 18.64 4.56 -13.00
C ILE A 56 19.27 5.95 -12.95
N LYS A 57 19.73 6.41 -11.78
CA LYS A 57 20.18 7.80 -11.53
C LYS A 57 21.15 8.34 -12.59
N THR A 58 22.12 7.53 -13.00
CA THR A 58 23.15 7.91 -13.98
C THR A 58 22.76 7.57 -15.42
N LYS A 59 22.14 6.40 -15.63
CA LYS A 59 21.80 5.88 -16.96
C LYS A 59 20.59 6.57 -17.60
N GLN A 60 19.61 6.99 -16.80
CA GLN A 60 18.34 7.59 -17.25
C GLN A 60 17.97 8.80 -16.38
N PRO A 61 18.70 9.93 -16.50
CA PRO A 61 18.52 11.10 -15.64
C PRO A 61 17.14 11.76 -15.80
N ARG A 62 16.52 11.66 -16.98
CA ARG A 62 15.15 12.15 -17.23
C ARG A 62 14.12 11.36 -16.40
N ASP A 63 14.23 10.04 -16.39
CA ASP A 63 13.28 9.16 -15.68
C ASP A 63 13.50 9.18 -14.18
N TYR A 64 14.75 9.29 -13.75
CA TYR A 64 15.09 9.63 -12.37
C TYR A 64 14.36 10.90 -11.89
N ARG A 65 14.35 11.96 -12.72
CA ARG A 65 13.70 13.23 -12.38
C ARG A 65 12.18 13.08 -12.27
N LYS A 66 11.55 12.33 -13.17
CA LYS A 66 10.11 12.01 -13.12
C LYS A 66 9.77 11.30 -11.81
N LEU A 67 10.46 10.19 -11.51
CA LEU A 67 10.26 9.43 -10.25
C LEU A 67 10.51 10.28 -8.99
N LYS A 68 11.51 11.16 -9.02
CA LYS A 68 11.86 12.03 -7.89
C LYS A 68 10.81 13.11 -7.64
N GLN A 69 10.37 13.80 -8.69
CA GLN A 69 9.56 15.02 -8.55
C GLN A 69 8.06 14.71 -8.48
N LEU A 70 7.61 13.66 -9.16
CA LEU A 70 6.21 13.27 -9.23
C LEU A 70 5.83 12.14 -8.28
N TRP A 71 6.66 11.89 -7.26
CA TRP A 71 6.47 10.77 -6.36
C TRP A 71 5.12 10.73 -5.65
N LYS A 72 4.54 11.90 -5.35
CA LYS A 72 3.23 11.99 -4.70
C LYS A 72 2.13 11.38 -5.57
N LEU A 73 2.25 11.46 -6.90
CA LEU A 73 1.27 10.85 -7.82
C LEU A 73 1.30 9.31 -7.73
N ILE A 74 2.47 8.71 -7.52
CA ILE A 74 2.61 7.26 -7.36
C ILE A 74 1.94 6.77 -6.07
N LEU A 75 1.90 7.58 -5.01
CA LEU A 75 1.30 7.19 -3.73
C LEU A 75 -0.19 7.55 -3.62
N LYS A 76 -0.69 8.37 -4.54
CA LYS A 76 -2.11 8.77 -4.60
C LYS A 76 -2.99 7.53 -4.83
N ASN A 77 -4.21 7.55 -4.30
CA ASN A 77 -5.20 6.53 -4.64
C ASN A 77 -5.47 6.56 -6.15
N ARG A 78 -5.64 5.39 -6.74
CA ARG A 78 -5.77 5.24 -8.19
C ARG A 78 -7.02 5.93 -8.70
N GLU A 79 -8.07 5.92 -7.89
CA GLU A 79 -9.39 6.50 -8.13
C GLU A 79 -9.33 8.04 -8.15
N GLU A 80 -8.36 8.63 -7.45
CA GLU A 80 -8.19 10.08 -7.40
C GLU A 80 -7.24 10.61 -8.49
N LEU A 81 -6.60 9.74 -9.28
CA LEU A 81 -5.73 10.19 -10.35
C LEU A 81 -6.56 10.77 -11.49
N ASP A 82 -6.24 12.00 -11.89
CA ASP A 82 -6.87 12.62 -13.04
C ASP A 82 -6.52 11.86 -14.33
N PHE A 83 -7.56 11.43 -15.04
CA PHE A 83 -7.48 10.73 -16.32
C PHE A 83 -8.23 11.45 -17.44
N VAL A 84 -8.86 12.60 -17.17
CA VAL A 84 -9.70 13.33 -18.14
C VAL A 84 -8.99 14.60 -18.60
N ASN A 85 -8.41 15.37 -17.68
CA ASN A 85 -7.86 16.67 -18.03
C ASN A 85 -6.42 16.53 -18.55
N TYR A 86 -6.29 16.66 -19.87
CA TYR A 86 -5.01 16.73 -20.54
C TYR A 86 -4.35 18.08 -20.30
N ARG A 87 -3.08 18.07 -19.87
CA ARG A 87 -2.30 19.28 -19.64
C ARG A 87 -0.86 19.09 -20.08
N SER A 88 -0.19 20.19 -20.42
CA SER A 88 1.25 20.17 -20.58
C SER A 88 1.93 19.99 -19.21
N HIS A 89 3.05 19.28 -19.18
CA HIS A 89 3.83 19.13 -17.97
C HIS A 89 5.32 19.14 -18.30
N ARG A 90 6.11 20.00 -17.66
CA ARG A 90 7.55 20.22 -17.98
C ARG A 90 8.48 19.00 -17.96
N LEU A 91 8.02 17.85 -17.49
CA LEU A 91 8.79 16.60 -17.44
C LEU A 91 8.38 15.58 -18.52
N PHE A 92 7.34 15.90 -19.29
CA PHE A 92 6.77 15.05 -20.33
C PHE A 92 6.61 15.86 -21.60
N ASP A 93 6.81 15.19 -22.73
CA ASP A 93 6.57 15.78 -24.04
C ASP A 93 5.08 15.60 -24.38
N GLY A 94 4.45 16.68 -24.86
CA GLY A 94 3.03 16.69 -25.23
C GLY A 94 2.05 16.82 -24.05
N LEU A 95 0.78 16.55 -24.34
CA LEU A 95 -0.31 16.59 -23.36
C LEU A 95 -0.39 15.27 -22.59
N VAL A 96 -0.43 15.35 -21.26
CA VAL A 96 -0.47 14.18 -20.37
C VAL A 96 -1.50 14.35 -19.26
N THR A 97 -2.05 13.23 -18.80
CA THR A 97 -2.89 13.15 -17.59
C THR A 97 -2.07 12.63 -16.40
N GLN A 98 -2.60 12.71 -15.18
CA GLN A 98 -1.92 12.14 -14.01
C GLN A 98 -1.78 10.62 -14.13
N LYS A 99 -2.82 9.95 -14.63
CA LYS A 99 -2.78 8.51 -14.90
C LYS A 99 -1.69 8.13 -15.90
N MET A 100 -1.54 8.88 -17.00
CA MET A 100 -0.46 8.63 -17.98
C MET A 100 0.92 8.81 -17.35
N MET A 101 1.12 9.87 -16.57
CA MET A 101 2.39 10.11 -15.87
C MET A 101 2.73 8.98 -14.90
N VAL A 102 1.75 8.49 -14.13
CA VAL A 102 1.95 7.37 -13.20
C VAL A 102 2.23 6.07 -13.96
N ASN A 103 1.43 5.73 -14.97
CA ASN A 103 1.62 4.54 -15.79
C ASN A 103 3.04 4.48 -16.38
N TYR A 104 3.51 5.60 -16.94
CA TYR A 104 4.88 5.71 -17.44
C TYR A 104 5.93 5.47 -16.35
N MET A 105 5.76 6.08 -15.17
CA MET A 105 6.72 5.94 -14.08
C MET A 105 6.79 4.52 -13.52
N VAL A 106 5.65 3.83 -13.43
CA VAL A 106 5.61 2.46 -12.89
C VAL A 106 6.08 1.43 -13.91
N SER A 107 5.88 1.69 -15.21
CA SER A 107 6.35 0.82 -16.31
C SER A 107 7.87 0.85 -16.54
N LEU A 108 8.62 1.65 -15.77
CA LEU A 108 10.09 1.65 -15.82
C LEU A 108 10.68 0.31 -15.31
N GLU A 109 9.92 -0.46 -14.54
CA GLU A 109 10.27 -1.84 -14.17
C GLU A 109 9.01 -2.70 -13.96
N ASP A 110 8.91 -3.84 -14.63
CA ASP A 110 7.74 -4.74 -14.59
C ASP A 110 7.33 -5.15 -13.17
N ARG A 111 8.31 -5.40 -12.29
CA ARG A 111 8.04 -5.76 -10.89
C ARG A 111 7.47 -4.60 -10.10
N PHE A 112 7.83 -3.36 -10.44
CA PHE A 112 7.32 -2.17 -9.79
C PHE A 112 5.91 -1.86 -10.25
N GLU A 113 5.62 -1.98 -11.54
CA GLU A 113 4.26 -1.89 -12.08
C GLU A 113 3.32 -2.90 -11.41
N ARG A 114 3.76 -4.17 -11.31
CA ARG A 114 2.97 -5.20 -10.65
C ARG A 114 2.74 -4.91 -9.17
N ALA A 115 3.79 -4.49 -8.46
CA ALA A 115 3.68 -4.09 -7.07
C ALA A 115 2.73 -2.89 -6.89
N TYR A 116 2.80 -1.90 -7.78
CA TYR A 116 1.92 -0.73 -7.79
C TYR A 116 0.45 -1.15 -7.95
N ARG A 117 0.16 -2.05 -8.90
CA ARG A 117 -1.20 -2.56 -9.13
C ARG A 117 -1.76 -3.23 -7.87
N MET A 118 -1.07 -4.27 -7.39
CA MET A 118 -1.51 -5.04 -6.22
C MET A 118 -1.66 -4.20 -4.95
N ILE A 119 -0.75 -3.24 -4.74
CA ILE A 119 -0.85 -2.33 -3.59
C ILE A 119 -2.09 -1.44 -3.70
N ASN A 120 -2.44 -0.95 -4.89
CA ASN A 120 -3.64 -0.12 -5.05
C ASN A 120 -4.92 -0.97 -5.01
N ASP A 121 -4.91 -2.21 -5.48
CA ASP A 121 -6.02 -3.14 -5.31
C ASP A 121 -6.31 -3.35 -3.81
N LEU A 122 -5.28 -3.68 -3.01
CA LEU A 122 -5.42 -3.80 -1.55
C LEU A 122 -5.87 -2.49 -0.86
N LYS A 123 -5.44 -1.32 -1.34
CA LYS A 123 -5.90 -0.03 -0.81
C LYS A 123 -7.38 0.19 -1.12
N ALA A 124 -7.84 -0.18 -2.31
CA ALA A 124 -9.24 -0.10 -2.70
C ALA A 124 -10.09 -1.02 -1.83
N ASP A 125 -9.65 -2.27 -1.59
CA ASP A 125 -10.38 -3.20 -0.73
C ASP A 125 -10.50 -2.68 0.72
N ILE A 126 -9.45 -2.06 1.25
CA ILE A 126 -9.48 -1.41 2.58
C ILE A 126 -10.48 -0.24 2.59
N ALA A 127 -10.51 0.57 1.53
CA ALA A 127 -11.42 1.70 1.41
C ALA A 127 -12.89 1.26 1.27
N LEU A 128 -13.12 0.12 0.61
CA LEU A 128 -14.44 -0.47 0.38
C LEU A 128 -14.89 -1.42 1.51
N HIS A 129 -14.07 -1.64 2.53
CA HIS A 129 -14.35 -2.57 3.63
C HIS A 129 -14.58 -4.02 3.16
N ASP A 130 -13.99 -4.42 2.03
CA ASP A 130 -14.17 -5.74 1.44
C ASP A 130 -13.05 -6.69 1.87
N TYR A 131 -13.23 -7.34 3.02
CA TYR A 131 -12.26 -8.31 3.52
C TYR A 131 -12.11 -9.54 2.64
N THR A 132 -13.19 -10.01 2.02
CA THR A 132 -13.16 -11.19 1.16
C THR A 132 -12.26 -10.95 -0.03
N ARG A 133 -12.43 -9.79 -0.68
CA ARG A 133 -11.58 -9.36 -1.79
C ARG A 133 -10.16 -9.06 -1.34
N PHE A 134 -9.98 -8.33 -0.23
CA PHE A 134 -8.65 -8.07 0.34
C PHE A 134 -7.84 -9.35 0.55
N LYS A 135 -8.46 -10.40 1.10
CA LYS A 135 -7.80 -11.68 1.34
C LYS A 135 -7.46 -12.37 0.02
N ALA A 136 -8.35 -12.35 -0.97
CA ALA A 136 -8.11 -12.93 -2.29
C ALA A 136 -6.95 -12.23 -3.02
N ASP A 137 -6.97 -10.90 -3.06
CA ASP A 137 -5.95 -10.07 -3.71
C ASP A 137 -4.61 -10.21 -3.00
N LEU A 138 -4.60 -10.28 -1.66
CA LEU A 138 -3.41 -10.55 -0.87
C LEU A 138 -2.83 -11.94 -1.22
N ASP A 139 -3.66 -12.99 -1.22
CA ASP A 139 -3.23 -14.34 -1.55
C ASP A 139 -2.68 -14.45 -2.99
N GLU A 140 -3.21 -13.66 -3.94
CA GLU A 140 -2.71 -13.59 -5.31
C GLU A 140 -1.24 -13.10 -5.38
N THR A 141 -0.81 -12.25 -4.44
CA THR A 141 0.55 -11.69 -4.45
C THR A 141 1.66 -12.75 -4.36
N TRP A 142 1.36 -13.95 -3.85
CA TRP A 142 2.31 -15.06 -3.76
C TRP A 142 2.59 -15.74 -5.11
N LYS A 143 1.72 -15.56 -6.11
CA LYS A 143 1.91 -16.11 -7.47
C LYS A 143 3.05 -15.44 -8.25
N TYR A 144 3.57 -14.32 -7.76
CA TYR A 144 4.53 -13.50 -8.49
C TYR A 144 5.77 -13.18 -7.66
N VAL A 145 6.91 -13.02 -8.34
CA VAL A 145 8.15 -12.55 -7.71
C VAL A 145 8.02 -11.06 -7.40
N MET A 146 8.05 -10.73 -6.10
CA MET A 146 7.88 -9.37 -5.61
C MET A 146 9.20 -8.75 -5.16
N PRO A 147 9.36 -7.42 -5.26
CA PRO A 147 10.47 -6.74 -4.62
C PRO A 147 10.52 -7.06 -3.11
N LYS A 148 11.74 -7.26 -2.58
CA LYS A 148 11.97 -7.73 -1.20
C LYS A 148 11.17 -6.94 -0.15
N ARG A 149 11.08 -5.62 -0.31
CA ARG A 149 10.39 -4.75 0.65
C ARG A 149 8.87 -4.84 0.54
N VAL A 150 8.36 -4.98 -0.67
CA VAL A 150 6.93 -5.22 -0.95
C VAL A 150 6.52 -6.60 -0.42
N ARG A 151 7.33 -7.64 -0.63
CA ARG A 151 7.05 -8.98 -0.09
C ARG A 151 6.97 -8.99 1.44
N ARG A 152 7.86 -8.25 2.13
CA ARG A 152 7.78 -8.09 3.59
C ARG A 152 6.50 -7.41 4.03
N CYS A 153 6.05 -6.38 3.31
CA CYS A 153 4.76 -5.74 3.57
C CYS A 153 3.61 -6.75 3.51
N PHE A 154 3.54 -7.56 2.45
CA PHE A 154 2.50 -8.60 2.32
C PHE A 154 2.59 -9.67 3.41
N GLN A 155 3.79 -10.07 3.83
CA GLN A 155 3.97 -10.97 4.97
C GLN A 155 3.45 -10.36 6.28
N THR A 156 3.68 -9.06 6.50
CA THR A 156 3.12 -8.35 7.66
C THR A 156 1.60 -8.31 7.60
N LEU A 157 1.00 -8.00 6.45
CA LEU A 157 -0.47 -8.04 6.29
C LEU A 157 -1.02 -9.45 6.55
N LYS A 158 -0.35 -10.49 6.02
CA LYS A 158 -0.72 -11.89 6.25
C LYS A 158 -0.69 -12.26 7.73
N LYS A 159 0.34 -11.83 8.47
CA LYS A 159 0.48 -12.05 9.92
C LYS A 159 -0.72 -11.46 10.68
N TYR A 160 -1.21 -10.30 10.27
CA TYR A 160 -2.28 -9.58 10.96
C TYR A 160 -3.68 -9.76 10.36
N LEU A 161 -3.86 -10.72 9.44
CA LEU A 161 -5.15 -10.98 8.79
C LEU A 161 -6.36 -11.02 9.75
N PRO A 162 -6.32 -11.74 10.90
CA PRO A 162 -7.46 -11.78 11.81
C PRO A 162 -7.86 -10.42 12.40
N SER A 163 -6.89 -9.50 12.55
CA SER A 163 -7.17 -8.16 13.05
C SER A 163 -7.55 -7.19 11.95
N ILE A 164 -7.04 -7.40 10.73
CA ILE A 164 -7.50 -6.68 9.53
C ILE A 164 -8.95 -7.02 9.23
N GLU A 165 -9.36 -8.30 9.37
CA GLU A 165 -10.76 -8.71 9.25
C GLU A 165 -11.65 -7.91 10.19
N ASN A 166 -11.25 -7.77 11.46
CA ASN A 166 -11.97 -6.94 12.42
C ASN A 166 -12.01 -5.46 11.97
N SER A 167 -10.90 -4.92 11.45
CA SER A 167 -10.85 -3.55 10.93
C SER A 167 -11.81 -3.29 9.79
N LEU A 168 -12.00 -4.26 8.89
CA LEU A 168 -12.91 -4.09 7.76
C LEU A 168 -14.36 -4.43 8.10
N THR A 169 -14.61 -5.03 9.28
CA THR A 169 -15.95 -5.42 9.73
C THR A 169 -16.57 -4.40 10.70
N TYR A 170 -15.79 -3.89 11.65
CA TYR A 170 -16.30 -3.11 12.79
C TYR A 170 -16.06 -1.60 12.72
N THR A 171 -15.26 -1.13 11.75
CA THR A 171 -14.96 0.30 11.55
C THR A 171 -15.23 0.69 10.12
#